data_AF-A0A645DRS5-F1
#
_entry.id   AF-A0A645DRS5-F1
#
_cell.length_a   1.000
_cell.length_b   1.000
_cell.length_c   1.000
_cell.angle_alpha   90.00
_cell.angle_beta   90.00
_cell.angle_gamma   90.00
#
_symmetry.space_group_name_H-M   'P 1'
#
loop_
_entity.id
_entity.type
_entity.pdbx_description
1 polymer ?
#
loop_
_entity_poly.entity_id
_entity_poly.type
_entity_poly.pdbx_seq_one_letter_code
_entity_poly.pdbx_strand_id
1 'polypeptide(L)'
;MVSATAGNCCVGLEWFVEDNGGSDIMEYVIYQGTEEVARTSDVLHTVTGLVNGAEYAFQVAAVNAAGEGPKSAEMIITPLSDRYDPTEALQALVADAVFLMSLIAIHMLRRRE
;
A
#
# COMPACT_ATOMS: atom_id res chain seq x y z
N MET A 1 -11.45 -9.69 6.60
CA MET A 1 -10.37 -9.80 5.58
C MET A 1 -10.34 -8.56 4.72
N VAL A 2 -9.18 -8.20 4.15
CA VAL A 2 -9.03 -7.08 3.18
C VAL A 2 -8.49 -7.65 1.87
N SER A 3 -9.05 -7.20 0.76
CA SER A 3 -8.63 -7.49 -0.61
C SER A 3 -8.29 -6.18 -1.32
N ALA A 4 -7.35 -6.23 -2.27
CA ALA A 4 -6.92 -5.07 -3.01
C ALA A 4 -6.74 -5.39 -4.50
N THR A 5 -7.10 -4.44 -5.36
CA THR A 5 -6.94 -4.50 -6.81
C THR A 5 -6.14 -3.29 -7.27
N ALA A 6 -5.00 -3.53 -7.92
CA ALA A 6 -4.16 -2.46 -8.46
C ALA A 6 -4.80 -1.83 -9.70
N GLY A 7 -4.78 -0.50 -9.77
CA GLY A 7 -5.14 0.29 -10.94
C GLY A 7 -4.08 1.34 -11.25
N ASN A 8 -4.33 2.15 -12.29
CA ASN A 8 -3.42 3.21 -12.70
C ASN A 8 -3.50 4.39 -11.71
N CYS A 9 -2.43 4.60 -10.95
CA CYS A 9 -2.33 5.61 -9.89
C CYS A 9 -3.41 5.45 -8.80
N CYS A 10 -3.97 4.26 -8.65
CA CYS A 10 -5.02 3.97 -7.69
C CYS A 10 -5.04 2.51 -7.24
N VAL A 11 -5.67 2.25 -6.10
CA VAL A 11 -5.92 0.92 -5.57
C VAL A 11 -7.37 0.85 -5.14
N GLY A 12 -8.10 -0.14 -5.66
CA GLY A 12 -9.43 -0.50 -5.17
C GLY A 12 -9.29 -1.44 -3.98
N LEU A 13 -9.84 -1.06 -2.84
CA LEU A 13 -9.91 -1.84 -1.61
C LEU A 13 -11.33 -2.36 -1.40
N GLU A 14 -11.43 -3.60 -0.94
CA GLU A 14 -12.67 -4.23 -0.50
C GLU A 14 -12.40 -5.01 0.78
N TRP A 15 -13.32 -5.01 1.72
CA TRP A 15 -13.15 -5.74 2.98
C TRP A 15 -14.44 -6.38 3.48
N PHE A 16 -14.25 -7.36 4.36
CA PHE A 16 -15.32 -8.03 5.08
C PHE A 16 -15.00 -8.07 6.56
N VAL A 17 -16.00 -7.76 7.40
CA VAL A 17 -15.88 -7.81 8.85
C VAL A 17 -16.53 -9.07 9.39
N GLU A 18 -15.74 -9.89 10.09
CA GLU A 18 -16.22 -11.14 10.69
C GLU A 18 -16.87 -10.92 12.06
N ASP A 19 -16.38 -9.95 12.82
CA ASP A 19 -16.85 -9.59 14.16
C ASP A 19 -16.93 -8.06 14.29
N ASN A 20 -18.10 -7.56 14.70
CA ASN A 20 -18.37 -6.14 14.89
C ASN A 20 -18.15 -5.67 16.34
N GLY A 21 -17.66 -6.54 17.22
CA GLY A 21 -17.43 -6.23 18.63
C GLY A 21 -18.72 -6.02 19.42
N GLY A 22 -19.85 -6.54 18.94
CA GLY A 22 -21.15 -6.47 19.62
C GLY A 22 -21.91 -5.15 19.44
N SER A 23 -21.54 -4.32 18.47
CA SER A 23 -22.28 -3.11 18.09
C SER A 23 -22.23 -2.87 16.58
N ASP A 24 -23.24 -2.19 16.05
CA ASP A 24 -23.30 -1.88 14.63
C ASP A 24 -22.12 -0.99 14.22
N ILE A 25 -21.53 -1.32 13.07
CA ILE A 25 -20.42 -0.56 12.49
C ILE A 25 -21.01 0.70 11.85
N MET A 26 -20.44 1.85 12.19
CA MET A 26 -20.88 3.16 11.74
C MET A 26 -19.99 3.68 10.60
N GLU A 27 -18.68 3.44 10.68
CA GLU A 27 -17.72 3.84 9.67
C GLU A 27 -16.49 2.91 9.65
N TYR A 28 -15.70 3.04 8.60
CA TYR A 28 -14.40 2.41 8.42
C TYR A 28 -13.34 3.48 8.22
N VAL A 29 -12.19 3.27 8.84
CA VAL A 29 -11.00 4.11 8.69
C VAL A 29 -9.96 3.34 7.89
N ILE A 30 -9.46 3.96 6.82
CA ILE A 30 -8.47 3.38 5.92
C ILE A 30 -7.13 4.04 6.23
N TYR A 31 -6.14 3.18 6.46
CA TYR A 31 -4.77 3.58 6.75
C TYR A 31 -3.84 3.22 5.62
N GLN A 32 -2.93 4.12 5.29
CA GLN A 32 -1.73 3.87 4.48
C GLN A 32 -0.51 3.90 5.40
N GLY A 33 0.00 2.73 5.78
CA GLY A 33 0.96 2.61 6.88
C GLY A 33 0.37 3.15 8.20
N THR A 34 0.88 4.29 8.67
CA THR A 34 0.40 4.94 9.91
C THR A 34 -0.53 6.13 9.69
N GLU A 35 -0.67 6.58 8.44
CA GLU A 35 -1.48 7.74 8.09
C GLU A 35 -2.92 7.32 7.79
N GLU A 36 -3.88 8.02 8.36
CA GLU A 36 -5.29 7.91 7.97
C GLU A 36 -5.49 8.63 6.64
N VAL A 37 -5.94 7.91 5.61
CA VAL A 37 -6.11 8.47 4.26
C VAL A 37 -7.57 8.66 3.88
N ALA A 38 -8.51 7.94 4.51
CA ALA A 38 -9.93 8.06 4.22
C ALA A 38 -10.82 7.48 5.33
N ARG A 39 -12.08 7.93 5.34
CA ARG A 39 -13.19 7.31 6.06
C ARG A 39 -14.36 7.04 5.13
N THR A 40 -15.06 5.94 5.34
CA THR A 40 -16.25 5.57 4.55
C THR A 40 -17.21 4.71 5.35
N SER A 41 -18.50 4.74 5.02
CA SER A 41 -19.50 3.80 5.54
C SER A 41 -19.62 2.53 4.67
N ASP A 42 -19.08 2.55 3.46
CA ASP A 42 -19.10 1.41 2.54
C ASP A 42 -18.00 0.39 2.87
N VAL A 43 -18.16 -0.84 2.39
CA VAL A 43 -17.15 -1.92 2.54
C VAL A 43 -16.12 -1.96 1.41
N LEU A 44 -16.11 -0.92 0.58
CA LEU A 44 -15.18 -0.73 -0.52
C LEU A 44 -14.77 0.73 -0.61
N HIS A 45 -13.56 0.97 -1.10
CA HIS A 45 -13.04 2.31 -1.33
C HIS A 45 -11.92 2.29 -2.37
N THR A 46 -11.76 3.36 -3.14
CA THR A 46 -10.63 3.51 -4.07
C THR A 46 -9.70 4.60 -3.58
N VAL A 47 -8.48 4.23 -3.22
CA VAL A 47 -7.41 5.18 -2.90
C VAL A 47 -6.80 5.64 -4.20
N THR A 48 -6.78 6.96 -4.45
CA THR A 48 -6.28 7.58 -5.68
C THR A 48 -5.05 8.46 -5.41
N GLY A 49 -4.34 8.84 -6.47
CA GLY A 49 -3.17 9.73 -6.35
C GLY A 49 -1.90 8.99 -5.92
N LEU A 50 -1.89 7.66 -6.10
CA LEU A 50 -0.74 6.82 -5.83
C LEU A 50 0.25 6.85 -6.99
N VAL A 51 1.51 6.54 -6.71
CA VAL A 51 2.57 6.42 -7.70
C VAL A 51 2.66 4.98 -8.17
N ASN A 52 2.62 4.75 -9.48
CA ASN A 52 2.78 3.40 -10.04
C ASN A 52 4.18 2.86 -9.73
N GLY A 53 4.27 1.54 -9.49
CA GLY A 53 5.53 0.88 -9.15
C GLY A 53 6.03 1.12 -7.71
N ALA A 54 5.39 2.02 -6.94
CA ALA A 54 5.65 2.17 -5.52
C ALA A 54 4.79 1.21 -4.70
N GLU A 55 5.38 0.59 -3.69
CA GLU A 55 4.66 -0.31 -2.78
C GLU A 55 3.90 0.49 -1.71
N TYR A 56 2.66 0.10 -1.45
CA TYR A 56 1.80 0.68 -0.43
C TYR A 56 1.24 -0.40 0.48
N ALA A 57 1.21 -0.10 1.78
CA ALA A 57 0.62 -0.94 2.81
C ALA A 57 -0.71 -0.33 3.27
N PHE A 58 -1.80 -1.10 3.16
CA PHE A 58 -3.13 -0.67 3.57
C PHE A 58 -3.68 -1.52 4.71
N GLN A 59 -4.38 -0.86 5.62
CA GLN A 59 -5.15 -1.48 6.70
C GLN A 59 -6.50 -0.79 6.85
N VAL A 60 -7.48 -1.53 7.35
CA VAL A 60 -8.83 -1.00 7.63
C VAL A 60 -9.18 -1.27 9.08
N ALA A 61 -9.73 -0.27 9.77
CA ALA A 61 -10.31 -0.41 11.10
C ALA A 61 -11.81 -0.10 11.05
N ALA A 62 -12.63 -0.92 11.70
CA ALA A 62 -14.06 -0.65 11.86
C ALA A 62 -14.27 0.26 13.09
N VAL A 63 -15.23 1.17 13.00
CA VAL A 63 -15.62 2.07 14.08
C VAL A 63 -17.07 1.83 14.42
N ASN A 64 -17.34 1.62 15.71
CA ASN A 64 -18.68 1.50 16.26
C ASN A 64 -18.87 2.49 17.41
N ALA A 65 -19.99 2.39 18.15
CA ALA A 65 -20.28 3.29 19.27
C ALA A 65 -19.24 3.24 20.42
N ALA A 66 -18.44 2.16 20.52
CA ALA A 66 -17.35 2.05 21.50
C ALA A 66 -16.04 2.70 21.01
N GLY A 67 -15.93 3.03 19.72
CA GLY A 67 -14.76 3.66 19.10
C GLY A 67 -14.17 2.83 17.95
N GLU A 68 -12.95 3.18 17.56
CA GLU A 68 -12.17 2.45 16.55
C GLU A 68 -11.68 1.11 17.12
N GLY A 69 -11.96 0.02 16.39
CA GLY A 69 -11.50 -1.31 16.69
C GLY A 69 -10.06 -1.58 16.22
N PRO A 70 -9.59 -2.84 16.33
CA PRO A 70 -8.28 -3.21 15.82
C PRO A 70 -8.20 -3.06 14.29
N LYS A 71 -7.02 -2.68 13.80
CA LYS A 71 -6.71 -2.67 12.37
C LYS A 71 -6.68 -4.10 11.82
N SER A 72 -7.08 -4.26 10.57
CA SER A 72 -6.92 -5.51 9.82
C SER A 72 -5.45 -5.93 9.71
N ALA A 73 -5.23 -7.17 9.26
CA ALA A 73 -3.94 -7.54 8.69
C ALA A 73 -3.55 -6.56 7.58
N GLU A 74 -2.25 -6.30 7.48
CA GLU A 74 -1.69 -5.44 6.45
C GLU A 74 -1.81 -6.09 5.07
N MET A 75 -2.29 -5.32 4.11
CA MET A 75 -2.33 -5.67 2.69
C MET A 75 -1.32 -4.82 1.94
N ILE A 76 -0.35 -5.47 1.30
CA ILE A 76 0.68 -4.80 0.51
C ILE A 76 0.31 -4.89 -0.97
N ILE A 77 0.34 -3.77 -1.68
CA ILE A 77 0.03 -3.71 -3.10
C ILE A 77 0.79 -2.59 -3.81
N THR A 78 1.12 -2.85 -5.07
CA THR A 78 1.79 -1.90 -5.97
C THR A 78 0.83 -1.50 -7.08
N PRO A 79 0.40 -0.22 -7.17
CA PRO A 79 -0.38 0.28 -8.30
C PRO A 79 0.36 0.05 -9.61
N LEU A 80 -0.40 -0.29 -10.65
CA LEU A 80 0.12 -0.66 -11.95
C LEU A 80 -0.37 0.32 -12.99
N SER A 81 0.56 0.85 -13.78
CA SER A 81 0.20 1.58 -14.99
C SER A 81 -0.45 0.60 -15.98
N ASP A 82 -1.62 0.96 -16.50
CA ASP A 82 -2.22 0.30 -17.66
C ASP A 82 -1.41 0.56 -18.94
N ARG A 83 -0.56 1.59 -18.92
CA ARG A 83 0.50 1.79 -19.91
C ARG A 83 1.64 0.87 -19.54
N TYR A 84 1.79 -0.23 -20.27
CA TYR A 84 3.11 -0.84 -20.44
C TYR A 84 4.02 0.21 -21.08
N ASP A 85 4.71 1.00 -20.27
CA ASP A 85 5.77 1.89 -20.74
C ASP A 85 7.10 1.14 -20.56
N PRO A 86 7.66 0.53 -21.61
CA PRO A 86 8.92 -0.21 -21.51
C PRO A 86 10.07 0.68 -21.02
N THR A 87 9.92 2.00 -21.05
CA THR A 87 10.91 2.97 -20.58
C THR A 87 10.98 3.03 -19.05
N GLU A 88 9.84 2.98 -18.33
CA GLU A 88 9.85 2.94 -16.85
C GLU A 88 10.41 1.61 -16.32
N ALA A 89 10.06 0.49 -16.97
CA ALA A 89 10.63 -0.81 -16.63
C ALA A 89 12.15 -0.84 -16.79
N LEU A 90 12.68 -0.18 -17.82
CA LEU A 90 14.13 -0.04 -18.03
C LEU A 90 14.77 0.89 -16.97
N GLN A 91 14.08 1.96 -16.56
CA GLN A 91 14.56 2.87 -15.53
C GLN A 91 14.67 2.21 -14.15
N ALA A 92 13.67 1.41 -13.74
CA ALA A 92 13.72 0.67 -12.48
C ALA A 92 14.90 -0.33 -12.44
N LEU A 93 15.10 -1.09 -13.53
CA LEU A 93 16.24 -2.00 -13.67
C LEU A 93 17.59 -1.27 -13.63
N VAL A 94 17.66 -0.09 -14.27
CA VAL A 94 18.86 0.75 -14.24
C VAL A 94 19.12 1.28 -12.84
N ALA A 95 18.09 1.68 -12.09
CA ALA A 95 18.23 2.14 -10.70
C ALA A 95 18.79 1.04 -9.79
N ASP A 96 18.27 -0.20 -9.88
CA ASP A 96 18.77 -1.35 -9.13
C ASP A 96 20.22 -1.69 -9.51
N ALA A 97 20.55 -1.65 -10.80
CA ALA A 97 21.91 -1.89 -11.28
C ALA A 97 22.89 -0.80 -10.80
N VAL A 98 22.48 0.46 -10.82
CA VAL A 98 23.29 1.60 -10.31
C VAL A 98 23.46 1.50 -8.80
N PHE A 99 22.43 1.11 -8.06
CA PHE A 99 22.51 0.88 -6.62
C PHE A 99 23.50 -0.25 -6.30
N LEU A 100 23.41 -1.37 -7.03
CA LEU A 100 24.32 -2.51 -6.86
C LEU A 100 25.77 -2.16 -7.23
N MET A 101 25.97 -1.41 -8.33
CA MET A 101 27.30 -0.92 -8.73
C MET A 101 27.89 0.02 -7.69
N SER A 102 27.08 0.90 -7.11
CA SER A 102 27.50 1.81 -6.03
C SER A 102 27.84 1.04 -4.76
N LEU A 103 27.06 0.01 -4.41
CA LEU A 103 27.30 -0.84 -3.25
C LEU A 103 28.59 -1.65 -3.39
N ILE A 104 28.86 -2.22 -4.57
CA ILE A 104 30.12 -2.93 -4.87
C ILE A 104 31.29 -1.96 -4.85
N ALA A 105 31.18 -0.77 -5.45
CA ALA A 105 32.25 0.24 -5.46
C ALA A 105 32.63 0.68 -4.03
N ILE A 106 31.65 0.91 -3.16
CA ILE A 106 31.88 1.23 -1.74
C ILE A 106 32.53 0.05 -1.02
N HIS A 107 32.10 -1.19 -1.30
CA HIS A 107 32.67 -2.40 -0.69
C HIS A 107 34.11 -2.68 -1.18
N MET A 108 34.46 -2.31 -2.42
CA MET A 108 35.80 -2.43 -3.00
C MET A 108 36.76 -1.35 -2.47
N LEU A 109 36.27 -0.13 -2.21
CA LEU A 109 37.06 0.97 -1.66
C LEU A 109 37.45 0.73 -0.18
N ARG A 110 36.67 -0.06 0.57
CA ARG A 110 36.95 -0.40 1.98
C ARG A 110 37.92 -1.57 2.18
N ARG A 111 38.37 -2.26 1.12
CA ARG A 111 39.33 -3.39 1.21
C ARG A 111 40.78 -3.02 0.84
N ARG A 112 41.08 -1.72 0.69
CA ARG A 112 42.43 -1.21 0.38
C ARG A 112 43.15 -0.54 1.55
N GLU A 113 42.69 -0.75 2.78
CA GLU A 113 43.42 -0.38 4.00
C GLU A 113 43.84 -1.62 4.78
#